data_AF-A0A3M6UMR0-F1
#
_entry.id   AF-A0A3M6UMR0-F1
#
_cell.length_a   1.000
_cell.length_b   1.000
_cell.length_c   1.000
_cell.angle_alpha   90.00
_cell.angle_beta   90.00
_cell.angle_gamma   90.00
#
_symmetry.space_group_name_H-M   'P 1'
#
loop_
_entity.id
_entity.type
_entity.pdbx_description
1 polymer ?
#
loop_
_entity_poly.entity_id
_entity_poly.type
_entity_poly.pdbx_seq_one_letter_code
_entity_poly.pdbx_strand_id
1 'polypeptide(L)'
;MDVHGNDKRWLVTLVTSNKVVAPVLQDVVKQGMDKLYATLDNYLNGLPTPCSLQTLTYADVCHLAATPSPASSLKDLNFGNINNNSGVHGKTKTAYNHNVNSLVDLAKLYLPYYLAEFSAFDKSMDLNAALRLLGCRKYPVQVFVSSDPLHDIQPLADDVRDNVRNRGSHFKESDWTQIFFDQCFDKLKALLQYLPLLPAKKKELLDQLSAWKTEGTRVEFNHSTNRLLIWQFSRSDVNSREMEIRLKRAETGFSGITGHSFQRLENIK
;
A
#
# COMPACT_ATOMS: atom_id res chain seq x y z
N MET A 1 21.66 13.52 -20.46
CA MET A 1 20.51 12.75 -19.94
C MET A 1 19.32 13.69 -19.97
N ASP A 2 18.18 13.31 -20.55
CA ASP A 2 16.98 14.15 -20.57
C ASP A 2 16.32 14.14 -19.19
N VAL A 3 16.80 15.05 -18.33
CA VAL A 3 16.36 15.23 -16.92
C VAL A 3 14.84 15.31 -16.82
N HIS A 4 14.21 16.00 -17.78
CA HIS A 4 12.76 16.19 -17.85
C HIS A 4 12.01 14.89 -18.20
N GLY A 5 12.58 14.04 -19.07
CA GLY A 5 12.05 12.72 -19.37
C GLY A 5 12.05 11.77 -18.16
N ASN A 6 13.07 11.85 -17.30
CA ASN A 6 13.19 11.01 -16.11
C ASN A 6 12.17 11.41 -15.02
N ASP A 7 12.05 12.70 -14.73
CA ASP A 7 11.05 13.24 -13.79
C ASP A 7 9.63 12.88 -14.23
N LYS A 8 9.33 12.97 -15.53
CA LYS A 8 8.01 12.59 -16.09
C LYS A 8 7.72 11.10 -15.94
N ARG A 9 8.67 10.22 -16.24
CA ARG A 9 8.49 8.76 -16.08
C ARG A 9 8.21 8.38 -14.63
N TRP A 10 8.96 8.97 -13.70
CA TRP A 10 8.71 8.80 -12.27
C TRP A 10 7.30 9.23 -11.90
N LEU A 11 6.92 10.44 -12.30
CA LEU A 11 5.62 11.01 -11.97
C LEU A 11 4.46 10.18 -12.51
N VAL A 12 4.53 9.77 -13.78
CA VAL A 12 3.53 8.90 -14.42
C VAL A 12 3.41 7.57 -13.68
N THR A 13 4.54 6.96 -13.31
CA THR A 13 4.54 5.69 -12.57
C THR A 13 3.82 5.85 -11.23
N LEU A 14 4.13 6.91 -10.48
CA LEU A 14 3.52 7.21 -9.20
C LEU A 14 2.01 7.50 -9.31
N VAL A 15 1.61 8.33 -10.27
CA VAL A 15 0.21 8.67 -10.54
C VAL A 15 -0.58 7.41 -10.88
N THR A 16 -0.07 6.61 -11.80
CA THR A 16 -0.73 5.40 -12.27
C THR A 16 -0.89 4.40 -11.14
N SER A 17 0.17 4.20 -10.34
CA SER A 17 0.15 3.29 -9.19
C SER A 17 -0.92 3.69 -8.16
N ASN A 18 -1.11 4.99 -7.90
CA ASN A 18 -2.08 5.45 -6.90
C ASN A 18 -3.50 5.65 -7.44
N LYS A 19 -3.67 6.08 -8.69
CA LYS A 19 -4.99 6.33 -9.28
C LYS A 19 -5.66 5.07 -9.84
N VAL A 20 -4.87 4.17 -10.42
CA VAL A 20 -5.38 2.97 -11.10
C VAL A 20 -5.23 1.75 -10.21
N VAL A 21 -4.04 1.52 -9.65
CA VAL A 21 -3.72 0.26 -8.96
C VAL A 21 -4.20 0.25 -7.51
N ALA A 22 -3.93 1.30 -6.73
CA ALA A 22 -4.26 1.33 -5.31
C ALA A 22 -5.75 1.08 -4.98
N PRO A 23 -6.74 1.70 -5.69
CA PRO A 23 -8.15 1.46 -5.39
C PRO A 23 -8.54 -0.01 -5.55
N VAL A 24 -8.02 -0.67 -6.59
CA VAL A 24 -8.28 -2.09 -6.85
C VAL A 24 -7.66 -2.97 -5.77
N LEU A 25 -6.45 -2.65 -5.32
CA LEU A 25 -5.82 -3.41 -4.25
C LEU A 25 -6.55 -3.22 -2.92
N GLN A 26 -7.06 -2.03 -2.62
CA GLN A 26 -7.87 -1.77 -1.42
C GLN A 26 -9.11 -2.67 -1.39
N ASP A 27 -9.83 -2.78 -2.52
CA ASP A 27 -11.00 -3.65 -2.65
C ASP A 27 -10.64 -5.14 -2.52
N VAL A 28 -9.55 -5.59 -3.14
CA VAL A 28 -9.08 -6.97 -3.03
C VAL A 28 -8.66 -7.28 -1.59
N VAL A 29 -7.93 -6.38 -0.93
CA VAL A 29 -7.54 -6.52 0.48
C VAL A 29 -8.78 -6.63 1.35
N LYS A 30 -9.78 -5.76 1.17
CA LYS A 30 -11.02 -5.79 1.94
C LYS A 30 -11.69 -7.16 1.85
N GLN A 31 -11.81 -7.72 0.65
CA GLN A 31 -12.40 -9.05 0.42
C GLN A 31 -11.57 -10.16 1.08
N GLY A 32 -10.24 -10.08 1.00
CA GLY A 32 -9.36 -11.02 1.69
C GLY A 32 -9.49 -10.95 3.22
N MET A 33 -9.55 -9.74 3.78
CA MET A 33 -9.74 -9.52 5.21
C MET A 33 -11.08 -10.04 5.69
N ASP A 34 -12.15 -9.87 4.91
CA ASP A 34 -13.47 -10.42 5.19
C ASP A 34 -13.42 -11.96 5.32
N LYS A 35 -12.83 -12.64 4.32
CA LYS A 35 -12.63 -14.09 4.35
C LYS A 35 -11.78 -14.54 5.54
N LEU A 36 -10.70 -13.84 5.83
CA LEU A 36 -9.80 -14.15 6.94
C LEU A 36 -10.53 -13.98 8.28
N TYR A 37 -11.28 -12.90 8.44
CA TYR A 37 -12.07 -12.62 9.65
C TYR A 37 -13.06 -13.75 9.90
N ALA A 38 -13.87 -14.11 8.90
CA ALA A 38 -14.84 -15.20 9.02
C ALA A 38 -14.16 -16.53 9.35
N THR A 39 -13.01 -16.83 8.73
CA THR A 39 -12.26 -18.06 8.99
C THR A 39 -11.77 -18.13 10.44
N LEU A 40 -11.16 -17.06 10.93
CA LEU A 40 -10.65 -16.97 12.29
C LEU A 40 -11.80 -17.01 13.31
N ASP A 41 -12.84 -16.21 13.10
CA ASP A 41 -13.95 -16.11 14.04
C ASP A 41 -14.74 -17.42 14.13
N ASN A 42 -14.99 -18.10 13.00
CA ASN A 42 -15.58 -19.45 13.00
C ASN A 42 -14.72 -20.46 13.77
N TYR A 43 -13.39 -20.39 13.61
CA TYR A 43 -12.49 -21.25 14.38
C TYR A 43 -12.58 -20.96 15.89
N LEU A 44 -12.53 -19.70 16.30
CA LEU A 44 -12.58 -19.29 17.70
C LEU A 44 -13.93 -19.66 18.36
N ASN A 45 -15.04 -19.49 17.65
CA ASN A 45 -16.37 -19.88 18.12
C ASN A 45 -16.53 -21.40 18.27
N GLY A 46 -15.74 -22.19 17.53
CA GLY A 46 -15.75 -23.66 17.58
C GLY A 46 -14.87 -24.28 18.67
N LEU A 47 -14.16 -23.47 19.47
CA LEU A 47 -13.30 -23.96 20.54
C LEU A 47 -14.12 -24.50 21.74
N PRO A 48 -13.57 -25.41 22.56
CA PRO A 48 -14.23 -25.90 23.76
C PRO A 48 -14.67 -24.80 24.74
N THR A 49 -13.86 -23.73 24.81
CA THR A 49 -14.25 -22.46 25.44
C THR A 49 -14.34 -21.43 24.31
N PRO A 50 -15.55 -21.15 23.79
CA PRO A 50 -15.72 -20.23 22.68
C PRO A 50 -15.28 -18.82 23.03
N CYS A 51 -14.63 -18.18 22.06
CA CYS A 51 -14.39 -16.74 22.06
C CYS A 51 -14.57 -16.21 20.64
N SER A 52 -14.46 -14.89 20.47
CA SER A 52 -14.54 -14.25 19.17
C SER A 52 -13.39 -13.26 19.01
N LEU A 53 -13.15 -12.82 17.78
CA LEU A 53 -12.21 -11.74 17.52
C LEU A 53 -12.58 -10.46 18.28
N GLN A 54 -13.87 -10.17 18.48
CA GLN A 54 -14.35 -8.97 19.16
C GLN A 54 -14.22 -9.03 20.68
N THR A 55 -14.11 -10.22 21.26
CA THR A 55 -14.02 -10.45 22.71
C THR A 55 -12.65 -10.99 23.14
N LEU A 56 -11.68 -10.98 22.23
CA LEU A 56 -10.37 -11.58 22.42
C LEU A 56 -9.61 -10.89 23.56
N THR A 57 -9.09 -11.68 24.51
CA THR A 57 -8.25 -11.18 25.60
C THR A 57 -6.78 -11.55 25.40
N TYR A 58 -5.88 -10.93 26.18
CA TYR A 58 -4.47 -11.34 26.21
C TYR A 58 -4.30 -12.81 26.61
N ALA A 59 -5.10 -13.28 27.57
CA ALA A 59 -5.06 -14.68 28.01
C ALA A 59 -5.44 -15.63 26.87
N ASP A 60 -6.49 -15.30 26.11
CA ASP A 60 -6.91 -16.08 24.95
C ASP A 60 -5.77 -16.18 23.93
N VAL A 61 -5.14 -15.04 23.58
CA VAL A 61 -4.00 -15.01 22.65
C VAL A 61 -2.84 -15.90 23.14
N CYS A 62 -2.54 -15.88 24.44
CA CYS A 62 -1.52 -16.76 25.03
C CYS A 62 -1.91 -18.24 24.96
N HIS A 63 -3.17 -18.58 25.25
CA HIS A 63 -3.65 -19.97 25.20
C HIS A 63 -3.68 -20.52 23.77
N LEU A 64 -4.15 -19.73 22.81
CA LEU A 64 -4.20 -20.10 21.39
C LEU A 64 -2.81 -20.38 20.80
N ALA A 65 -1.77 -19.73 21.33
CA ALA A 65 -0.40 -19.96 20.92
C ALA A 65 0.24 -21.22 21.51
N ALA A 66 -0.36 -21.82 22.54
CA ALA A 66 0.18 -23.04 23.17
C ALA A 66 -0.07 -24.30 22.33
N THR A 67 -1.01 -24.24 21.37
CA THR A 67 -1.37 -25.36 20.49
C THR A 67 -1.32 -24.92 19.02
N PRO A 68 -0.67 -25.70 18.12
CA PRO A 68 -0.66 -25.37 16.70
C PRO A 68 -2.07 -25.33 16.13
N SER A 69 -2.49 -24.16 15.61
CA SER A 69 -3.82 -23.96 15.05
C SER A 69 -3.86 -22.74 14.13
N PRO A 70 -4.92 -22.54 13.33
CA PRO A 70 -5.08 -21.29 12.57
C PRO A 70 -5.02 -20.03 13.45
N ALA A 71 -5.42 -20.10 14.71
CA ALA A 71 -5.38 -18.96 15.63
C ALA A 71 -4.03 -18.77 16.33
N SER A 72 -3.11 -19.74 16.29
CA SER A 72 -1.81 -19.64 16.98
C SER A 72 -0.96 -18.48 16.45
N SER A 73 -1.15 -18.09 15.18
CA SER A 73 -0.47 -16.94 14.58
C SER A 73 -0.84 -15.60 15.22
N LEU A 74 -1.96 -15.50 15.95
CA LEU A 74 -2.43 -14.24 16.55
C LEU A 74 -1.40 -13.66 17.54
N LYS A 75 -0.66 -14.51 18.26
CA LYS A 75 0.35 -14.05 19.24
C LYS A 75 1.48 -13.22 18.62
N ASP A 76 1.79 -13.45 17.35
CA ASP A 76 2.88 -12.79 16.62
C ASP A 76 2.41 -11.55 15.84
N LEU A 77 1.15 -11.16 16.02
CA LEU A 77 0.57 -9.99 15.36
C LEU A 77 0.70 -8.71 16.19
N ASN A 78 0.56 -7.58 15.50
CA ASN A 78 0.82 -6.26 16.05
C ASN A 78 -0.41 -5.64 16.70
N PHE A 79 -0.86 -6.17 17.84
CA PHE A 79 -1.97 -5.59 18.61
C PHE A 79 -1.72 -4.13 19.06
N GLY A 80 -0.47 -3.67 19.07
CA GLY A 80 -0.14 -2.27 19.30
C GLY A 80 -0.73 -1.30 18.26
N ASN A 81 -1.08 -1.79 17.06
CA ASN A 81 -1.60 -0.97 15.95
C ASN A 81 -3.10 -0.68 16.04
N ILE A 82 -3.83 -1.32 16.96
CA ILE A 82 -5.28 -1.19 17.11
C ILE A 82 -5.62 -0.61 18.48
N ASN A 83 -6.85 -0.11 18.63
CA ASN A 83 -7.40 0.38 19.91
C ASN A 83 -6.52 1.42 20.63
N ASN A 84 -5.67 2.14 19.90
CA ASN A 84 -4.64 3.04 20.46
C ASN A 84 -3.72 2.38 21.50
N ASN A 85 -3.50 1.07 21.41
CA ASN A 85 -2.77 0.28 22.41
C ASN A 85 -1.34 0.80 22.62
N SER A 86 -0.59 1.04 21.54
CA SER A 86 0.77 1.57 21.64
C SER A 86 0.81 2.97 22.28
N GLY A 87 -0.17 3.82 21.98
CA GLY A 87 -0.24 5.18 22.53
C GLY A 87 -0.58 5.22 24.03
N VAL A 88 -1.46 4.32 24.49
CA VAL A 88 -1.92 4.28 25.89
C VAL A 88 -1.00 3.44 26.77
N HIS A 89 -0.56 2.28 26.27
CA HIS A 89 0.12 1.26 27.07
C HIS A 89 1.60 1.06 26.69
N GLY A 90 2.11 1.81 25.71
CA GLY A 90 3.52 1.77 25.32
C GLY A 90 3.95 0.39 24.85
N LYS A 91 4.84 -0.27 25.59
CA LYS A 91 5.33 -1.63 25.29
C LYS A 91 4.63 -2.73 26.11
N THR A 92 3.70 -2.37 26.99
CA THR A 92 3.08 -3.30 27.95
C THR A 92 1.96 -4.09 27.29
N LYS A 93 2.32 -5.14 26.55
CA LYS A 93 1.38 -5.95 25.75
C LYS A 93 0.25 -6.59 26.57
N THR A 94 0.52 -6.96 27.82
CA THR A 94 -0.50 -7.55 28.72
C THR A 94 -1.67 -6.62 29.03
N ALA A 95 -1.46 -5.31 28.90
CA ALA A 95 -2.47 -4.28 29.16
C ALA A 95 -3.24 -3.86 27.89
N TYR A 96 -2.89 -4.40 26.72
CA TYR A 96 -3.55 -4.04 25.47
C TYR A 96 -5.00 -4.53 25.43
N ASN A 97 -5.87 -3.72 24.83
CA ASN A 97 -7.18 -4.17 24.37
C ASN A 97 -7.00 -5.00 23.10
N HIS A 98 -7.20 -6.31 23.19
CA HIS A 98 -7.00 -7.27 22.09
C HIS A 98 -8.23 -7.44 21.19
N ASN A 99 -9.32 -6.74 21.45
CA ASN A 99 -10.54 -6.83 20.66
C ASN A 99 -10.29 -6.36 19.22
N VAL A 100 -10.62 -7.19 18.24
CA VAL A 100 -10.57 -6.87 16.82
C VAL A 100 -11.98 -6.53 16.35
N ASN A 101 -12.31 -5.23 16.39
CA ASN A 101 -13.68 -4.73 16.23
C ASN A 101 -14.07 -4.51 14.75
N SER A 102 -13.12 -4.60 13.84
CA SER A 102 -13.35 -4.33 12.43
C SER A 102 -12.37 -5.08 11.52
N LEU A 103 -12.71 -5.18 10.24
CA LEU A 103 -11.79 -5.66 9.19
C LEU A 103 -10.53 -4.78 9.09
N VAL A 104 -10.65 -3.48 9.38
CA VAL A 104 -9.52 -2.54 9.41
C VAL A 104 -8.57 -2.88 10.55
N ASP A 105 -9.09 -3.17 11.75
CA ASP A 105 -8.27 -3.62 12.87
C ASP A 105 -7.53 -4.91 12.51
N LEU A 106 -8.25 -5.90 11.93
CA LEU A 106 -7.64 -7.14 11.49
C LEU A 106 -6.49 -6.90 10.49
N ALA A 107 -6.68 -6.03 9.50
CA ALA A 107 -5.63 -5.69 8.55
C ALA A 107 -4.41 -5.06 9.23
N LYS A 108 -4.62 -4.12 10.17
CA LYS A 108 -3.55 -3.44 10.90
C LYS A 108 -2.68 -4.39 11.73
N LEU A 109 -3.23 -5.50 12.22
CA LEU A 109 -2.47 -6.52 12.94
C LEU A 109 -1.32 -7.12 12.12
N TYR A 110 -1.44 -7.16 10.79
CA TYR A 110 -0.43 -7.71 9.87
C TYR A 110 0.58 -6.69 9.34
N LEU A 111 0.46 -5.43 9.74
CA LEU A 111 1.29 -4.33 9.23
C LEU A 111 2.30 -3.85 10.26
N PRO A 112 3.43 -3.27 9.84
CA PRO A 112 4.24 -2.45 10.72
C PRO A 112 3.49 -1.17 11.11
N TYR A 113 3.82 -0.60 12.27
CA TYR A 113 3.12 0.57 12.85
C TYR A 113 2.91 1.72 11.86
N TYR A 114 3.96 2.11 11.12
CA TYR A 114 3.92 3.23 10.18
C TYR A 114 3.00 3.02 8.95
N LEU A 115 2.50 1.80 8.72
CA LEU A 115 1.51 1.51 7.66
C LEU A 115 0.11 1.27 8.22
N ALA A 116 -0.08 1.34 9.54
CA ALA A 116 -1.34 1.02 10.22
C ALA A 116 -2.20 2.26 10.54
N GLU A 117 -1.93 3.41 9.91
CA GLU A 117 -2.61 4.68 10.21
C GLU A 117 -3.93 4.88 9.44
N PHE A 118 -4.26 4.03 8.48
CA PHE A 118 -5.47 4.16 7.67
C PHE A 118 -6.75 3.91 8.48
N SER A 119 -7.87 4.52 8.08
CA SER A 119 -9.16 4.42 8.77
C SER A 119 -10.14 3.49 8.06
N ALA A 120 -9.94 3.24 6.76
CA ALA A 120 -10.80 2.39 5.95
C ALA A 120 -10.01 1.80 4.76
N PHE A 121 -10.62 0.83 4.07
CA PHE A 121 -10.12 0.33 2.78
C PHE A 121 -10.50 1.29 1.65
N ASP A 122 -9.98 2.50 1.73
CA ASP A 122 -10.21 3.59 0.79
C ASP A 122 -8.92 4.39 0.62
N LYS A 123 -9.02 5.63 0.13
CA LYS A 123 -7.89 6.56 -0.02
C LYS A 123 -7.03 6.79 1.24
N SER A 124 -7.51 6.44 2.43
CA SER A 124 -6.71 6.49 3.66
C SER A 124 -5.68 5.36 3.75
N MET A 125 -5.92 4.22 3.09
CA MET A 125 -4.98 3.11 2.95
C MET A 125 -4.06 3.37 1.76
N ASP A 126 -2.78 3.60 2.04
CA ASP A 126 -1.79 3.79 0.98
C ASP A 126 -1.52 2.49 0.19
N LEU A 127 -0.92 2.64 -0.99
CA LEU A 127 -0.56 1.50 -1.83
C LEU A 127 0.41 0.53 -1.13
N ASN A 128 1.28 1.02 -0.24
CA ASN A 128 2.29 0.19 0.42
C ASN A 128 1.66 -0.75 1.44
N ALA A 129 0.70 -0.27 2.22
CA ALA A 129 -0.10 -1.05 3.15
C ALA A 129 -0.85 -2.14 2.38
N ALA A 130 -1.48 -1.81 1.26
CA ALA A 130 -2.16 -2.80 0.43
C ALA A 130 -1.18 -3.87 -0.09
N LEU A 131 -0.07 -3.47 -0.71
CA LEU A 131 0.95 -4.41 -1.21
C LEU A 131 1.55 -5.29 -0.10
N ARG A 132 1.77 -4.75 1.11
CA ARG A 132 2.23 -5.52 2.25
C ARG A 132 1.22 -6.57 2.71
N LEU A 133 -0.07 -6.25 2.66
CA LEU A 133 -1.12 -7.22 2.99
C LEU A 133 -1.18 -8.31 1.94
N LEU A 134 -1.15 -7.99 0.64
CA LEU A 134 -1.10 -9.00 -0.43
C LEU A 134 0.15 -9.90 -0.32
N GLY A 135 1.31 -9.32 0.00
CA GLY A 135 2.58 -10.05 0.18
C GLY A 135 2.77 -10.72 1.55
N CYS A 136 1.75 -10.69 2.42
CA CYS A 136 1.89 -11.19 3.78
C CYS A 136 1.90 -12.71 3.83
N ARG A 137 2.97 -13.27 4.42
CA ARG A 137 3.17 -14.72 4.62
C ARG A 137 2.71 -15.23 5.99
N LYS A 138 2.22 -14.34 6.85
CA LYS A 138 1.80 -14.66 8.23
C LYS A 138 0.34 -15.12 8.33
N TYR A 139 -0.40 -15.14 7.22
CA TYR A 139 -1.78 -15.62 7.28
C TYR A 139 -1.82 -17.11 7.62
N PRO A 140 -2.75 -17.53 8.49
CA PRO A 140 -2.91 -18.94 8.83
C PRO A 140 -3.57 -19.76 7.71
N VAL A 141 -4.14 -19.08 6.71
CA VAL A 141 -4.79 -19.67 5.53
C VAL A 141 -4.43 -18.88 4.28
N GLN A 142 -4.62 -19.48 3.10
CA GLN A 142 -4.47 -18.75 1.84
C GLN A 142 -5.64 -17.75 1.66
N VAL A 143 -5.35 -16.49 1.95
CA VAL A 143 -6.31 -15.38 1.87
C VAL A 143 -6.47 -14.91 0.43
N PHE A 144 -5.35 -14.59 -0.23
CA PHE A 144 -5.32 -14.10 -1.59
C PHE A 144 -4.96 -15.24 -2.54
N VAL A 145 -5.89 -15.59 -3.42
CA VAL A 145 -5.70 -16.65 -4.42
C VAL A 145 -5.67 -16.01 -5.80
N SER A 146 -4.68 -16.40 -6.60
CA SER A 146 -4.55 -15.96 -7.99
C SER A 146 -5.68 -16.50 -8.85
N SER A 147 -6.05 -15.73 -9.87
CA SER A 147 -6.93 -16.21 -10.94
C SER A 147 -6.28 -17.28 -11.84
N ASP A 148 -4.96 -17.42 -11.78
CA ASP A 148 -4.19 -18.48 -12.44
C ASP A 148 -3.40 -19.27 -11.37
N PRO A 149 -3.63 -20.58 -11.20
CA PRO A 149 -2.97 -21.39 -10.18
C PRO A 149 -1.45 -21.51 -10.37
N LEU A 150 -0.92 -21.17 -11.55
CA LEU A 150 0.53 -21.18 -11.82
C LEU A 150 1.25 -19.94 -11.29
N HIS A 151 0.51 -18.94 -10.80
CA HIS A 151 1.05 -17.67 -10.32
C HIS A 151 0.62 -17.40 -8.88
N ASP A 152 1.55 -16.88 -8.08
CA ASP A 152 1.29 -16.47 -6.71
C ASP A 152 1.25 -14.93 -6.61
N ILE A 153 0.24 -14.41 -5.91
CA ILE A 153 0.04 -13.00 -5.67
C ILE A 153 1.15 -12.44 -4.76
N GLN A 154 1.64 -13.22 -3.80
CA GLN A 154 2.63 -12.76 -2.82
C GLN A 154 3.92 -12.22 -3.45
N PRO A 155 4.65 -12.99 -4.30
CA PRO A 155 5.86 -12.50 -4.95
C PRO A 155 5.59 -11.34 -5.91
N LEU A 156 4.43 -11.28 -6.57
CA LEU A 156 4.05 -10.17 -7.45
C LEU A 156 3.84 -8.88 -6.66
N ALA A 157 3.18 -8.96 -5.50
CA ALA A 157 2.97 -7.81 -4.63
C ALA A 157 4.29 -7.31 -4.01
N ASP A 158 5.15 -8.23 -3.59
CA ASP A 158 6.51 -7.89 -3.12
C ASP A 158 7.34 -7.22 -4.22
N ASP A 159 7.28 -7.73 -5.46
CA ASP A 159 8.02 -7.17 -6.59
C ASP A 159 7.55 -5.74 -6.94
N VAL A 160 6.24 -5.48 -6.94
CA VAL A 160 5.72 -4.10 -7.11
C VAL A 160 6.12 -3.21 -5.94
N ARG A 161 6.07 -3.71 -4.70
CA ARG A 161 6.46 -2.94 -3.51
C ARG A 161 7.93 -2.51 -3.61
N ASP A 162 8.80 -3.46 -3.88
CA ASP A 162 10.24 -3.26 -3.74
C ASP A 162 10.83 -2.57 -4.99
N ASN A 163 10.34 -2.91 -6.19
CA ASN A 163 10.91 -2.42 -7.45
C ASN A 163 10.11 -1.30 -8.11
N VAL A 164 8.90 -0.98 -7.65
CA VAL A 164 8.10 0.15 -8.18
C VAL A 164 7.84 1.18 -7.09
N ARG A 165 7.08 0.83 -6.04
CA ARG A 165 6.66 1.78 -5.01
C ARG A 165 7.86 2.34 -4.25
N ASN A 166 8.74 1.48 -3.71
CA ASN A 166 9.86 1.92 -2.86
C ASN A 166 10.91 2.69 -3.67
N ARG A 167 11.13 2.32 -4.94
CA ARG A 167 11.98 3.09 -5.86
C ARG A 167 11.36 4.46 -6.16
N GLY A 168 10.03 4.49 -6.29
CA GLY A 168 9.23 5.72 -6.36
C GLY A 168 9.40 6.64 -5.16
N SER A 169 9.36 6.09 -3.94
CA SER A 169 9.51 6.86 -2.70
C SER A 169 10.95 7.24 -2.37
N HIS A 170 11.94 6.54 -2.92
CA HIS A 170 13.38 6.85 -2.78
C HIS A 170 13.98 7.20 -4.13
N PHE A 171 13.40 8.23 -4.75
CA PHE A 171 13.76 8.63 -6.09
C PHE A 171 15.26 8.91 -6.21
N LYS A 172 15.85 8.35 -7.27
CA LYS A 172 17.15 8.73 -7.81
C LYS A 172 16.97 8.91 -9.30
N GLU A 173 17.26 10.11 -9.80
CA GLU A 173 16.95 10.51 -11.17
C GLU A 173 17.55 9.55 -12.22
N SER A 174 18.77 9.08 -11.97
CA SER A 174 19.50 8.13 -12.82
C SER A 174 18.76 6.81 -13.04
N ASP A 175 17.89 6.42 -12.11
CA ASP A 175 17.20 5.14 -12.16
C ASP A 175 16.01 5.19 -13.13
N TRP A 176 15.42 6.37 -13.39
CA TRP A 176 14.19 6.55 -14.15
C TRP A 176 14.39 6.60 -15.67
N THR A 177 15.19 5.66 -16.17
CA THR A 177 15.37 5.42 -17.61
C THR A 177 14.08 4.89 -18.24
N GLN A 178 14.00 4.91 -19.57
CA GLN A 178 12.90 4.28 -20.31
C GLN A 178 12.74 2.79 -19.95
N ILE A 179 13.86 2.07 -19.84
CA ILE A 179 13.88 0.64 -19.50
C ILE A 179 13.26 0.41 -18.12
N PHE A 180 13.67 1.19 -17.12
CA PHE A 180 13.14 1.06 -15.76
C PHE A 180 11.65 1.40 -15.70
N PHE A 181 11.24 2.46 -16.39
CA PHE A 181 9.83 2.82 -16.53
C PHE A 181 8.99 1.69 -17.15
N ASP A 182 9.49 1.08 -18.23
CA ASP A 182 8.80 -0.04 -18.87
C ASP A 182 8.68 -1.25 -17.93
N GLN A 183 9.76 -1.55 -17.20
CA GLN A 183 9.76 -2.59 -16.17
C GLN A 183 8.77 -2.31 -15.04
N CYS A 184 8.62 -1.05 -14.59
CA CYS A 184 7.62 -0.69 -13.59
C CYS A 184 6.21 -1.03 -14.08
N PHE A 185 5.87 -0.68 -15.32
CA PHE A 185 4.56 -0.99 -15.89
C PHE A 185 4.34 -2.49 -16.10
N ASP A 186 5.38 -3.24 -16.48
CA ASP A 186 5.28 -4.69 -16.64
C ASP A 186 5.00 -5.37 -15.29
N LYS A 187 5.59 -4.89 -14.20
CA LYS A 187 5.33 -5.38 -12.84
C LYS A 187 3.90 -5.05 -12.36
N LEU A 188 3.44 -3.82 -12.58
CA LEU A 188 2.06 -3.42 -12.26
C LEU A 188 1.05 -4.26 -13.06
N LYS A 189 1.32 -4.47 -14.35
CA LYS A 189 0.52 -5.33 -15.23
C LYS A 189 0.49 -6.77 -14.73
N ALA A 190 1.64 -7.35 -14.39
CA ALA A 190 1.71 -8.72 -13.89
C ALA A 190 0.89 -8.90 -12.62
N LEU A 191 0.99 -7.97 -11.66
CA LEU A 191 0.16 -8.01 -10.45
C LEU A 191 -1.34 -8.01 -10.80
N LEU A 192 -1.82 -7.02 -11.57
CA LEU A 192 -3.24 -6.90 -11.93
C LEU A 192 -3.75 -8.08 -12.75
N GLN A 193 -2.91 -8.65 -13.62
CA GLN A 193 -3.25 -9.79 -14.46
C GLN A 193 -3.64 -11.01 -13.63
N TYR A 194 -3.04 -11.20 -12.46
CA TYR A 194 -3.25 -12.41 -11.66
C TYR A 194 -4.17 -12.21 -10.46
N LEU A 195 -4.56 -10.97 -10.14
CA LEU A 195 -5.59 -10.72 -9.13
C LEU A 195 -6.93 -11.41 -9.47
N PRO A 196 -7.71 -11.81 -8.44
CA PRO A 196 -9.02 -12.45 -8.60
C PRO A 196 -10.11 -11.44 -8.99
N LEU A 197 -9.91 -10.77 -10.13
CA LEU A 197 -10.83 -9.77 -10.67
C LEU A 197 -11.67 -10.36 -11.80
N LEU A 198 -12.87 -9.81 -11.98
CA LEU A 198 -13.70 -10.13 -13.15
C LEU A 198 -12.94 -9.82 -14.45
N PRO A 199 -13.07 -10.66 -15.51
CA PRO A 199 -12.34 -10.47 -16.76
C PRO A 199 -12.50 -9.07 -17.37
N ALA A 200 -13.72 -8.52 -17.35
CA ALA A 200 -13.99 -7.17 -17.85
C ALA A 200 -13.24 -6.09 -17.07
N LYS A 201 -13.24 -6.18 -15.73
CA LYS A 201 -12.52 -5.21 -14.88
C LYS A 201 -11.01 -5.33 -15.06
N LYS A 202 -10.49 -6.55 -15.17
CA LYS A 202 -9.07 -6.80 -15.44
C LYS A 202 -8.66 -6.16 -16.77
N LYS A 203 -9.43 -6.38 -17.84
CA LYS A 203 -9.18 -5.75 -19.15
C LYS A 203 -9.17 -4.23 -19.05
N GLU A 204 -10.20 -3.64 -18.44
CA GLU A 204 -10.32 -2.19 -18.24
C GLU A 204 -9.08 -1.60 -17.55
N LEU A 205 -8.58 -2.25 -16.51
CA LEU A 205 -7.39 -1.80 -15.77
C LEU A 205 -6.10 -1.94 -16.57
N LEU A 206 -5.96 -3.03 -17.34
CA LEU A 206 -4.80 -3.24 -18.20
C LEU A 206 -4.76 -2.25 -19.36
N ASP A 207 -5.92 -1.92 -19.92
CA ASP A 207 -6.07 -0.89 -20.95
C ASP A 207 -5.71 0.50 -20.37
N GLN A 208 -6.15 0.81 -19.15
CA GLN A 208 -5.75 2.03 -18.43
C GLN A 208 -4.24 2.09 -18.18
N LEU A 209 -3.61 1.00 -17.72
CA LEU A 209 -2.16 0.95 -17.56
C LEU A 209 -1.43 1.19 -18.89
N SER A 210 -1.91 0.58 -19.98
CA SER A 210 -1.33 0.78 -21.30
C SER A 210 -1.42 2.24 -21.75
N ALA A 211 -2.60 2.86 -21.60
CA ALA A 211 -2.81 4.28 -21.94
C ALA A 211 -1.89 5.19 -21.11
N TRP A 212 -1.77 4.97 -19.81
CA TRP A 212 -0.84 5.74 -18.97
C TRP A 212 0.63 5.55 -19.36
N LYS A 213 1.03 4.34 -19.78
CA LYS A 213 2.39 4.07 -20.26
C LYS A 213 2.71 4.86 -21.53
N THR A 214 1.77 4.91 -22.48
CA THR A 214 1.99 5.51 -23.80
C THR A 214 1.75 7.02 -23.84
N GLU A 215 0.73 7.49 -23.13
CA GLU A 215 0.25 8.88 -23.21
C GLU A 215 0.56 9.68 -21.95
N GLY A 216 0.75 9.02 -20.80
CA GLY A 216 0.94 9.70 -19.51
C GLY A 216 2.15 10.64 -19.50
N THR A 217 3.22 10.32 -20.23
CA THR A 217 4.42 11.19 -20.33
C THR A 217 4.19 12.43 -21.20
N ARG A 218 3.10 12.47 -21.97
CA ARG A 218 2.67 13.60 -22.80
C ARG A 218 1.66 14.49 -22.07
N VAL A 219 1.10 14.04 -20.95
CA VAL A 219 0.14 14.81 -20.16
C VAL A 219 0.85 15.98 -19.48
N GLU A 220 0.29 17.17 -19.63
CA GLU A 220 0.65 18.32 -18.81
C GLU A 220 0.04 18.12 -17.41
N PHE A 221 0.89 17.93 -16.42
CA PHE A 221 0.46 17.86 -15.04
C PHE A 221 -0.01 19.25 -14.62
N ASN A 222 -1.26 19.38 -14.20
CA ASN A 222 -1.85 20.65 -13.78
C ASN A 222 -1.96 20.75 -12.25
N HIS A 223 -2.32 21.95 -11.75
CA HIS A 223 -2.39 22.23 -10.31
C HIS A 223 -3.27 21.23 -9.50
N SER A 224 -4.34 20.70 -10.11
CA SER A 224 -5.22 19.72 -9.44
C SER A 224 -4.62 18.31 -9.36
N THR A 225 -3.87 17.90 -10.38
CA THR A 225 -3.14 16.62 -10.40
C THR A 225 -1.96 16.66 -9.45
N ASN A 226 -1.29 17.81 -9.37
CA ASN A 226 -0.20 18.07 -8.45
C ASN A 226 -0.65 18.01 -6.99
N ARG A 227 -1.82 18.56 -6.64
CA ARG A 227 -2.33 18.51 -5.25
C ARG A 227 -2.66 17.10 -4.78
N LEU A 228 -3.20 16.24 -5.65
CA LEU A 228 -3.47 14.85 -5.28
C LEU A 228 -2.17 14.09 -4.99
N LEU A 229 -1.14 14.32 -5.80
CA LEU A 229 0.18 13.72 -5.61
C LEU A 229 0.86 14.26 -4.35
N ILE A 230 0.91 15.58 -4.16
CA ILE A 230 1.46 16.20 -2.94
C ILE A 230 0.74 15.66 -1.69
N TRP A 231 -0.58 15.54 -1.70
CA TRP A 231 -1.35 15.00 -0.57
C TRP A 231 -1.06 13.51 -0.32
N GLN A 232 -1.07 12.67 -1.35
CA GLN A 232 -0.84 11.22 -1.22
C GLN A 232 0.57 10.91 -0.72
N PHE A 233 1.57 11.69 -1.15
CA PHE A 233 2.95 11.42 -0.82
C PHE A 233 3.48 12.25 0.36
N SER A 234 2.78 13.29 0.83
CA SER A 234 3.07 13.92 2.14
C SER A 234 2.97 12.96 3.33
N ARG A 235 2.40 11.76 3.11
CA ARG A 235 2.30 10.65 4.07
C ARG A 235 3.29 9.52 3.80
N SER A 236 4.15 9.66 2.80
CA SER A 236 5.27 8.77 2.52
C SER A 236 6.57 9.52 2.78
N ASP A 237 7.70 8.83 2.99
CA ASP A 237 9.01 9.43 3.27
C ASP A 237 9.56 10.39 2.18
N VAL A 238 8.79 10.68 1.12
CA VAL A 238 9.09 11.75 0.18
C VAL A 238 8.68 13.07 0.81
N ASN A 239 9.67 13.91 1.13
CA ASN A 239 9.43 15.25 1.65
C ASN A 239 8.48 16.02 0.71
N SER A 240 7.32 16.48 1.20
CA SER A 240 6.32 17.23 0.42
C SER A 240 6.92 18.38 -0.39
N ARG A 241 7.99 19.00 0.13
CA ARG A 241 8.73 20.08 -0.51
C ARG A 241 9.54 19.61 -1.72
N GLU A 242 10.09 18.40 -1.68
CA GLU A 242 10.84 17.80 -2.78
C GLU A 242 9.91 17.42 -3.95
N MET A 243 8.69 16.99 -3.65
CA MET A 243 7.67 16.76 -4.67
C MET A 243 7.20 18.03 -5.34
N GLU A 244 6.93 19.09 -4.58
CA GLU A 244 6.58 20.39 -5.16
C GLU A 244 7.66 20.91 -6.10
N ILE A 245 8.94 20.75 -5.74
CA ILE A 245 10.07 21.15 -6.59
C ILE A 245 10.07 20.35 -7.90
N ARG A 246 9.85 19.04 -7.84
CA ARG A 246 9.92 18.17 -9.02
C ARG A 246 8.68 18.26 -9.91
N LEU A 247 7.51 18.48 -9.32
CA LEU A 247 6.31 18.81 -10.07
C LEU A 247 6.54 20.06 -10.91
N LYS A 248 7.14 21.11 -10.32
CA LYS A 248 7.53 22.31 -11.07
C LYS A 248 8.54 22.02 -12.17
N ARG A 249 9.54 21.13 -11.96
CA ARG A 249 10.49 20.73 -13.02
C ARG A 249 9.80 19.97 -14.16
N ALA A 250 8.89 19.06 -13.84
CA ALA A 250 8.13 18.28 -14.82
C ALA A 250 7.16 19.16 -15.64
N GLU A 251 6.65 20.26 -15.06
CA GLU A 251 5.80 21.25 -15.74
C GLU A 251 6.60 22.23 -16.61
N THR A 252 7.75 22.72 -16.13
CA THR A 252 8.43 23.89 -16.73
C THR A 252 9.65 23.54 -17.58
N GLY A 253 10.16 22.30 -17.51
CA GLY A 253 11.40 21.89 -18.18
C GLY A 253 12.66 22.57 -17.64
N PHE A 254 12.58 23.30 -16.52
CA PHE A 254 13.68 24.09 -15.98
C PHE A 254 14.60 23.26 -15.06
N SER A 255 15.86 23.09 -15.45
CA SER A 255 16.89 22.35 -14.68
C SER A 255 17.53 23.16 -13.53
N GLY A 256 17.14 24.42 -13.33
CA GLY A 256 17.83 25.39 -12.50
C GLY A 256 17.07 25.84 -11.26
N ILE A 257 16.89 24.98 -10.26
CA ILE A 257 16.63 25.44 -8.88
C ILE A 257 17.66 24.76 -7.98
N THR A 258 18.85 25.36 -7.91
CA THR A 258 19.74 25.24 -6.74
C THR A 258 19.23 26.17 -5.65
N GLY A 259 19.48 25.83 -4.39
CA GLY A 259 18.84 26.41 -3.19
C GLY A 259 18.94 27.93 -2.99
N HIS A 260 19.60 28.68 -3.87
CA HIS A 260 19.72 30.14 -3.79
C HIS A 260 18.63 30.93 -4.53
N SER A 261 17.89 30.35 -5.47
CA SER A 261 16.84 31.08 -6.21
C SER A 261 15.52 31.26 -5.44
N PHE A 262 15.43 30.76 -4.21
CA PHE A 262 14.22 30.84 -3.37
C PHE A 262 13.98 32.23 -2.74
N GLN A 263 14.98 33.10 -2.60
CA GLN A 263 14.80 34.43 -2.00
C GLN A 263 14.00 35.42 -2.86
N ARG A 264 13.72 35.10 -4.13
CA ARG A 264 13.01 36.02 -5.04
C ARG A 264 11.49 35.82 -5.12
N LEU A 265 10.96 34.73 -4.56
CA LEU A 265 9.53 34.42 -4.57
C LEU A 265 8.81 34.73 -3.25
N GLU A 266 9.54 35.16 -2.20
CA GLU A 266 8.96 35.63 -0.94
C GLU A 266 8.40 37.07 -0.99
N ASN A 267 8.54 37.77 -2.13
CA ASN A 267 8.21 39.21 -2.24
C ASN A 267 7.05 39.55 -3.18
N ILE A 268 6.14 38.62 -3.46
CA ILE A 268 4.88 38.96 -4.14
C ILE A 268 3.74 38.64 -3.18
N LYS A 269 3.19 39.72 -2.60
CA LYS A 269 2.08 39.76 -1.65
C LYS A 269 0.82 39.12 -2.19
#